data_AF-A0A7J4IP50-F1
#
_entry.id   AF-A0A7J4IP50-F1
#
_cell.length_a   1.000
_cell.length_b   1.000
_cell.length_c   1.000
_cell.angle_alpha   90.00
_cell.angle_beta   90.00
_cell.angle_gamma   90.00
#
_symmetry.space_group_name_H-M   'P 1'
#
loop_
_entity.id
_entity.type
_entity.pdbx_description
1 polymer ?
#
loop_
_entity_poly.entity_id
_entity_poly.type
_entity_poly.pdbx_seq_one_letter_code
_entity_poly.pdbx_strand_id
1 'polypeptide(L)' 'MVQGMIDALTEAMGDAAKHDKGNAAAGTRVRKAMQAAKATAQDVRAKVQADKNN' A
#
# COMPACT_ATOMS: atom_id res chain seq x y z
N MET A 1 -5.26 -8.21 -8.86
CA MET A 1 -4.85 -8.44 -7.46
C MET A 1 -3.74 -7.49 -7.05
N VAL A 2 -2.63 -7.44 -7.79
CA VAL A 2 -1.51 -6.52 -7.49
C VAL A 2 -1.76 -5.10 -7.99
N GLN A 3 -2.53 -4.90 -9.07
CA GLN A 3 -2.76 -3.59 -9.68
C GLN A 3 -3.30 -2.55 -8.68
N GLY A 4 -4.33 -2.87 -7.90
CA GLY A 4 -4.86 -1.93 -6.91
C GLY A 4 -3.87 -1.53 -5.81
N MET A 5 -2.91 -2.39 -5.48
CA MET A 5 -1.81 -2.02 -4.58
C MET A 5 -0.84 -1.03 -5.25
N ILE A 6 -0.55 -1.23 -6.54
CA ILE A 6 0.30 -0.31 -7.31
C ILE A 6 -0.35 1.07 -7.40
N ASP A 7 -1.65 1.12 -7.69
CA ASP A 7 -2.40 2.37 -7.79
C ASP A 7 -2.37 3.15 -6.46
N ALA A 8 -2.65 2.46 -5.34
CA ALA A 8 -2.63 3.06 -4.01
C ALA A 8 -1.23 3.57 -3.60
N LEU A 9 -0.16 2.84 -3.95
CA LEU A 9 1.20 3.27 -3.69
C LEU A 9 1.61 4.47 -4.55
N THR A 10 1.14 4.53 -5.79
CA THR A 10 1.38 5.64 -6.71
C THR A 10 0.71 6.91 -6.21
N GLU A 11 -0.55 6.82 -5.76
CA GLU A 11 -1.28 7.95 -5.17
C GLU A 11 -0.60 8.48 -3.89
N ALA A 12 0.00 7.59 -3.09
CA ALA A 12 0.69 7.97 -1.86
C ALA A 12 1.96 8.80 -2.10
N MET A 13 2.54 8.78 -3.31
CA MET A 13 3.76 9.53 -3.64
C MET A 13 3.60 11.04 -3.41
N GLY A 14 2.44 11.59 -3.78
CA GLY A 14 2.16 13.02 -3.60
C GLY A 14 2.07 13.43 -2.13
N ASP A 15 1.56 12.53 -1.27
CA ASP A 15 1.52 12.76 0.17
C ASP A 15 2.87 12.52 0.84
N ALA A 16 3.68 11.58 0.34
CA ALA A 16 5.06 11.39 0.80
C ALA A 16 5.87 12.68 0.59
N ALA A 17 5.83 13.26 -0.62
CA ALA A 17 6.52 14.52 -0.92
C ALA A 17 6.04 15.71 -0.06
N LYS A 18 4.75 15.73 0.34
CA LYS A 18 4.22 16.74 1.28
C LYS A 18 4.69 16.47 2.70
N HIS A 19 4.76 15.20 3.11
CA HIS A 19 5.22 14.81 4.43
C HIS A 19 6.68 15.16 4.68
N ASP A 20 7.55 14.93 3.68
CA ASP A 20 8.97 15.31 3.72
C ASP A 20 9.16 16.82 3.94
N LYS A 21 8.15 17.63 3.60
CA LYS A 21 8.09 19.07 3.82
C LYS A 21 7.43 19.47 5.15
N GLY A 22 7.24 18.53 6.07
CA GLY A 22 6.67 18.77 7.41
C GLY A 22 5.15 18.68 7.52
N ASN A 23 4.44 18.25 6.46
CA ASN A 23 2.98 18.08 6.55
C ASN A 23 2.61 16.80 7.33
N ALA A 24 2.20 16.95 8.59
CA ALA A 24 1.82 15.82 9.46
C ALA A 24 0.57 15.06 8.98
N ALA A 25 -0.41 15.75 8.38
CA ALA A 25 -1.61 15.11 7.86
C ALA A 25 -1.30 14.22 6.65
N ALA A 26 -0.39 14.68 5.78
CA ALA A 26 0.11 13.87 4.66
C ALA A 26 0.83 12.61 5.15
N GLY A 27 1.66 12.72 6.19
CA GLY A 27 2.29 11.55 6.83
C GLY A 27 1.28 10.54 7.37
N THR A 28 0.17 11.02 7.94
CA THR A 28 -0.93 10.15 8.37
C THR A 28 -1.58 9.40 7.21
N ARG A 29 -1.75 10.06 6.05
CA ARG A 29 -2.29 9.42 4.84
C ARG A 29 -1.33 8.37 4.26
N VAL A 30 -0.03 8.69 4.17
CA VAL A 30 1.02 7.73 3.76
C VAL A 30 0.99 6.50 4.66
N ARG A 31 0.98 6.68 5.98
CA ARG A 31 0.93 5.56 6.93
C ARG A 31 -0.29 4.66 6.69
N LYS A 32 -1.47 5.23 6.46
CA LYS A 32 -2.70 4.47 6.16
C LYS A 32 -2.58 3.71 4.83
N ALA A 33 -2.06 4.35 3.78
CA ALA A 33 -1.84 3.71 2.49
C ALA A 33 -0.89 2.51 2.59
N MET A 34 0.21 2.65 3.35
CA MET A 34 1.16 1.55 3.58
C MET A 34 0.55 0.39 4.37
N GLN A 35 -0.33 0.69 5.34
CA GLN A 35 -1.05 -0.35 6.09
C GLN A 35 -2.00 -1.15 5.18
N ALA A 36 -2.73 -0.47 4.30
CA ALA A 36 -3.58 -1.12 3.30
C ALA A 36 -2.75 -1.97 2.31
N ALA A 37 -1.65 -1.43 1.79
CA ALA A 37 -0.75 -2.15 0.89
C ALA A 37 -0.20 -3.44 1.53
N LYS A 38 0.19 -3.39 2.81
CA LYS A 38 0.62 -4.57 3.57
C LYS A 38 -0.47 -5.64 3.62
N ALA A 39 -1.72 -5.26 3.89
CA ALA A 39 -2.83 -6.20 3.95
C ALA A 39 -3.05 -6.88 2.59
N THR A 40 -3.14 -6.09 1.52
CA THR A 40 -3.30 -6.61 0.15
C THR A 40 -2.16 -7.54 -0.26
N ALA A 41 -0.92 -7.21 0.10
CA ALA A 41 0.23 -8.06 -0.18
C ALA A 41 0.13 -9.43 0.51
N GLN A 42 -0.37 -9.47 1.76
CA GLN A 42 -0.61 -10.74 2.46
C GLN A 42 -1.71 -11.56 1.80
N ASP A 43 -2.80 -10.93 1.36
CA ASP A 43 -3.90 -11.62 0.67
C ASP A 43 -3.42 -12.23 -0.65
N VAL A 44 -2.63 -11.49 -1.44
CA VAL A 44 -2.01 -11.99 -2.67
C VAL A 44 -1.12 -13.19 -2.38
N ARG A 45 -0.24 -13.10 -1.38
CA ARG A 45 0.64 -14.21 -0.98
C ARG A 45 -0.17 -15.45 -0.57
N ALA A 46 -1.20 -15.28 0.26
CA ALA A 46 -2.04 -16.37 0.72
C ALA A 46 -2.73 -17.08 -0.46
N LYS A 47 -3.24 -16.30 -1.41
CA LYS A 47 -3.86 -16.85 -2.62
C LYS A 47 -2.87 -17.63 -3.49
N VAL A 48 -1.70 -17.07 -3.78
CA VAL A 48 -0.66 -17.78 -4.54
C VAL A 48 -0.25 -19.09 -3.85
N GLN A 49 -0.17 -19.09 -2.52
CA GLN A 49 0.13 -20.28 -1.74
C GLN A 49 -0.98 -21.34 -1.83
N ALA A 50 -2.25 -20.92 -1.83
CA ALA A 50 -3.38 -21.81 -2.01
C ALA A 50 -3.41 -22.40 -3.43
N ASP A 51 -3.15 -21.57 -4.46
CA ASP A 51 -3.09 -22.00 -5.86
C ASP A 51 -1.97 -23.01 -6.10
N LYS A 52 -0.84 -22.92 -5.37
CA LYS A 52 0.27 -23.89 -5.44
C LYS A 52 -0.07 -25.24 -4.78
N ASN A 53 -0.91 -25.22 -3.75
CA ASN A 53 -1.20 -26.38 -2.91
C ASN A 53 -2.45 -27.17 -3.36
N ASN A 54 -3.14 -26.70 -4.40
CA ASN A 54 -4.21 -27.39 -5.13
C ASN A 54 -3.66 -27.98 -6.43
#